data_AF-A0A370KZ02-F1
#
_entry.id   AF-A0A370KZ02-F1
#
_cell.length_a   1.000
_cell.length_b   1.000
_cell.length_c   1.000
_cell.angle_alpha   90.00
_cell.angle_beta   90.00
_cell.angle_gamma   90.00
#
_symmetry.space_group_name_H-M   'P 1'
#
loop_
_entity.id
_entity.type
_entity.pdbx_description
1 polymer ?
#
loop_
_entity_poly.entity_id
_entity_poly.type
_entity_poly.pdbx_seq_one_letter_code
_entity_poly.pdbx_strand_id
1 'polypeptide(L)' 'MNAVTSTNRVGAYEPRAFLMVTMSMAALHLGLATDHLATDDDIALKRSLEKFGACVKAMLDTVPEVFADKNGGTP' A
#
# COMPACT_ATOMS: atom_id res chain seq x y z
N MET A 1 -13.78 10.49 14.36
CA MET A 1 -12.71 10.04 13.44
C MET A 1 -11.65 9.34 14.27
N ASN A 2 -11.74 8.02 14.42
CA ASN A 2 -10.70 7.26 15.12
C ASN A 2 -9.50 7.13 14.18
N ALA A 3 -8.37 7.72 14.59
CA ALA A 3 -7.09 7.46 13.99
C ALA A 3 -6.84 5.95 14.09
N VAL A 4 -6.86 5.26 12.95
CA VAL A 4 -6.40 3.89 12.85
C VAL A 4 -4.99 3.89 13.40
N THR A 5 -4.84 3.19 14.52
CA THR A 5 -3.65 3.16 15.34
C THR A 5 -2.51 2.69 14.46
N SER A 6 -1.59 3.61 14.18
CA SER A 6 -0.31 3.32 13.55
C SER A 6 0.34 2.18 14.33
N THR A 7 0.32 0.98 13.76
CA THR A 7 0.90 -0.22 14.34
C THR A 7 2.40 -0.19 14.12
N ASN A 8 3.07 0.72 14.84
CA ASN A 8 4.49 0.57 15.15
C ASN A 8 4.61 -0.41 16.33
N ARG A 9 4.61 -1.72 16.03
CA ARG A 9 5.20 -2.74 16.91
C ARG A 9 5.83 -3.85 16.05
N VAL A 10 7.16 -3.88 16.09
CA VAL A 10 8.03 -5.06 16.09
C VAL A 10 7.23 -6.37 16.20
N GLY A 11 7.08 -7.06 15.07
CA GLY A 11 6.33 -8.31 14.96
C GLY A 11 5.82 -8.44 13.54
N ALA A 12 6.53 -9.22 12.72
CA ALA A 12 6.31 -9.40 11.29
C ALA A 12 4.83 -9.39 10.90
N TYR A 13 4.38 -8.35 10.19
CA TYR A 13 3.18 -8.52 9.36
C TYR A 13 3.51 -9.61 8.35
N GLU A 14 2.70 -10.67 8.30
CA GLU A 14 2.77 -11.67 7.24
C GLU A 14 2.78 -10.93 5.89
N PRO A 15 3.81 -11.10 5.03
CA PRO A 15 3.96 -10.33 3.79
C PRO A 15 2.70 -10.30 2.92
N ARG A 16 1.92 -11.40 2.93
CA ARG A 16 0.61 -11.47 2.25
C ARG A 16 -0.44 -10.54 2.86
N ALA A 17 -0.53 -10.48 4.19
CA ALA A 17 -1.47 -9.58 4.87
C ALA A 17 -1.09 -8.12 4.63
N PHE A 18 0.20 -7.79 4.70
CA PHE A 18 0.70 -6.46 4.34
C PHE A 18 0.35 -6.10 2.89
N LEU A 19 0.57 -7.02 1.95
CA LEU A 19 0.23 -6.81 0.54
C LEU A 19 -1.27 -6.52 0.35
N MET A 20 -2.16 -7.29 0.96
CA MET A 20 -3.61 -7.08 0.87
C MET A 20 -4.06 -5.74 1.47
N VAL A 21 -3.52 -5.36 2.63
CA VAL A 21 -3.83 -4.07 3.26
C VAL A 21 -3.35 -2.92 2.38
N THR A 22 -2.13 -3.02 1.85
CA THR A 22 -1.51 -1.98 1.03
C THR A 22 -2.22 -1.84 -0.33
N MET A 23 -2.69 -2.94 -0.93
CA MET A 23 -3.56 -2.91 -2.11
C MET A 23 -4.87 -2.15 -1.85
N SER A 24 -5.50 -2.39 -0.70
CA SER A 24 -6.75 -1.72 -0.32
C SER A 24 -6.55 -0.22 -0.15
N MET A 25 -5.44 0.19 0.46
CA MET A 25 -5.08 1.61 0.60
C MET A 25 -4.72 2.26 -0.75
N ALA A 26 -4.04 1.54 -1.64
CA ALA A 26 -3.79 2.01 -2.99
C ALA A 26 -5.11 2.28 -3.74
N ALA A 27 -6.06 1.34 -3.68
CA ALA A 27 -7.37 1.49 -4.31
C ALA A 27 -8.14 2.71 -3.76
N LEU A 28 -8.12 2.93 -2.45
CA LEU A 28 -8.73 4.11 -1.82
C LEU A 28 -8.12 5.41 -2.35
N HIS A 29 -6.79 5.51 -2.38
CA HIS A 29 -6.11 6.72 -2.82
C HIS A 29 -6.26 6.99 -4.33
N LEU A 30 -6.38 5.94 -5.14
CA LEU A 30 -6.71 6.08 -6.56
C LEU A 30 -8.15 6.56 -6.76
N GLY A 31 -9.11 6.07 -5.96
CA GLY A 31 -10.48 6.57 -5.95
C GLY A 31 -10.53 8.06 -5.61
N LEU A 32 -9.88 8.46 -4.51
CA LEU A 32 -9.78 9.87 -4.13
C LEU A 32 -9.08 10.73 -5.19
N ALA A 33 -8.02 10.23 -5.84
CA ALA A 33 -7.37 10.95 -6.93
C ALA A 33 -8.33 11.18 -8.10
N THR A 34 -9.15 10.18 -8.43
CA THR A 34 -10.16 10.28 -9.50
C THR A 34 -11.23 11.30 -9.16
N ASP A 35 -11.69 11.33 -7.90
CA ASP A 35 -12.66 12.32 -7.41
C ASP A 35 -12.07 13.74 -7.49
N HIS A 36 -10.84 13.94 -7.02
CA HIS A 36 -10.20 15.26 -7.05
C HIS A 36 -9.88 15.74 -8.47
N LEU A 37 -9.58 14.83 -9.39
CA LEU A 37 -9.43 15.13 -10.81
C LEU A 37 -10.75 15.62 -11.41
N ALA A 38 -11.89 15.07 -10.97
CA ALA A 38 -13.21 15.51 -11.43
C ALA A 38 -13.63 16.87 -10.85
N THR A 39 -13.02 17.32 -9.75
CA THR A 39 -13.32 18.60 -9.08
C THR A 39 -12.26 19.68 -9.31
N ASP A 40 -11.28 19.47 -10.21
CA ASP A 40 -10.14 20.38 -10.47
C ASP A 40 -9.37 20.81 -9.20
N ASP A 41 -9.30 19.95 -8.17
CA ASP A 41 -8.49 20.21 -6.97
C ASP A 41 -7.08 19.60 -7.13
N ASP A 42 -6.20 20.35 -7.78
CA ASP A 42 -4.82 19.93 -8.07
C ASP A 42 -4.01 19.57 -6.82
N ILE A 43 -4.25 20.25 -5.69
CA ILE A 43 -3.52 20.02 -4.45
C ILE A 43 -3.94 18.66 -3.85
N ALA A 44 -5.24 18.41 -3.80
CA ALA A 44 -5.79 17.15 -3.30
C ALA A 44 -5.50 15.98 -4.24
N LEU A 45 -5.54 16.21 -5.56
CA LEU A 45 -5.13 15.26 -6.59
C LEU A 45 -3.66 14.84 -6.38
N LYS A 46 -2.74 15.81 -6.32
CA LYS A 46 -1.31 15.53 -6.10
C LYS A 46 -1.07 14.71 -4.85
N ARG A 47 -1.68 15.10 -3.72
CA ARG A 47 -1.55 14.37 -2.45
C ARG A 47 -2.09 12.95 -2.53
N SER A 48 -3.20 12.73 -3.24
CA SER A 48 -3.79 11.41 -3.40
C SER A 48 -2.91 10.51 -4.28
N LEU A 49 -2.33 11.06 -5.35
CA LEU A 49 -1.38 10.36 -6.21
C LEU A 49 -0.06 10.01 -5.48
N GLU A 50 0.47 10.92 -4.65
CA GLU A 50 1.66 10.64 -3.83
C GLU A 50 1.41 9.48 -2.86
N LYS A 51 0.25 9.45 -2.20
CA LYS A 51 -0.13 8.35 -1.30
C LYS A 51 -0.37 7.04 -2.04
N PHE A 52 -1.01 7.09 -3.21
CA PHE A 52 -1.15 5.94 -4.09
C PHE A 52 0.23 5.38 -4.48
N GLY A 53 1.14 6.24 -4.95
CA GLY A 53 2.50 5.86 -5.31
C GLY A 53 3.29 5.24 -4.15
N ALA A 54 3.12 5.77 -2.94
CA ALA A 54 3.72 5.19 -1.74
C ALA A 54 3.19 3.78 -1.44
N CYS A 55 1.88 3.54 -1.62
CA CYS A 55 1.31 2.20 -1.48
C CYS A 55 1.85 1.25 -2.56
N VAL A 56 1.91 1.67 -3.83
CA VAL A 56 2.47 0.86 -4.93
C VAL A 56 3.92 0.48 -4.66
N LYS A 57 4.74 1.44 -4.21
CA LYS A 57 6.13 1.18 -3.84
C LYS A 57 6.22 0.12 -2.75
N ALA A 58 5.47 0.28 -1.66
CA ALA A 58 5.45 -0.69 -0.56
C ALA A 58 5.00 -2.09 -1.02
N MET A 59 4.03 -2.18 -1.95
CA MET A 59 3.64 -3.48 -2.52
C MET A 59 4.79 -4.11 -3.31
N LEU A 60 5.47 -3.35 -4.17
CA LEU A 60 6.59 -3.85 -4.97
C LEU A 60 7.75 -4.32 -4.08
N ASP A 61 8.00 -3.63 -2.97
CA ASP A 61 9.02 -4.01 -2.00
C ASP A 61 8.67 -5.32 -1.26
N THR A 62 7.36 -5.62 -1.06
CA THR A 62 6.89 -6.83 -0.36
C THR A 62 6.59 -8.03 -1.28
N VAL A 63 6.35 -7.81 -2.57
CA VAL A 63 6.09 -8.88 -3.56
C VAL A 63 7.18 -9.99 -3.51
N PRO A 64 8.49 -9.68 -3.50
CA PRO A 64 9.52 -10.70 -3.39
C PRO A 64 9.38 -11.61 -2.18
N GLU A 65 8.95 -11.10 -1.01
CA GLU A 65 8.79 -11.92 0.20
C GLU A 65 7.55 -12.83 0.14
N VAL A 66 6.50 -12.41 -0.59
CA VAL A 66 5.27 -13.19 -0.80
C VAL A 66 5.48 -14.33 -1.81
N PHE A 67 6.30 -14.08 -2.83
CA PHE A 67 6.54 -15.00 -3.94
C PHE A 67 7.94 -15.63 -3.93
N ALA A 68 8.77 -15.33 -2.94
CA ALA A 68 9.98 -16.09 -2.64
C ALA A 68 9.54 -17.49 -2.22
N ASP A 69 9.51 -18.38 -3.21
CA ASP A 69 9.28 -19.79 -3.01
C ASP A 69 10.33 -20.32 -2.03
N LYS A 70 9.95 -21.22 -1.14
CA LYS A 70 10.86 -21.90 -0.18
C LYS A 70 11.82 -22.86 -0.90
N ASN A 71 12.06 -22.67 -2.19
CA ASN A 71 12.90 -23.45 -3.07
C ASN A 71 14.38 -23.05 -2.97
N GLY A 72 14.82 -22.67 -1.77
CA GLY A 72 16.17 -23.02 -1.33
C GLY A 72 16.22 -24.54 -1.13
N GLY A 73 16.05 -25.30 -2.21
CA GLY A 73 16.26 -26.73 -2.20
C GLY A 73 17.70 -26.99 -1.79
N THR A 74 17.88 -27.52 -0.59
CA THR A 74 19.02 -28.33 -0.17
C THR A 74 18.51 -29.25 0.94
N PRO A 75 18.97 -30.50 1.02
CA PRO A 75 20.40 -30.86 1.07
C PRO A 75 21.05 -31.15 -0.28
#